data_AF-A0AAF0UNG2-F1
#
_entry.id   AF-A0AAF0UNG2-F1
#
_cell.length_a   1.000
_cell.length_b   1.000
_cell.length_c   1.000
_cell.angle_alpha   90.00
_cell.angle_beta   90.00
_cell.angle_gamma   90.00
#
_symmetry.space_group_name_H-M   'P 1'
#
loop_
_entity.id
_entity.type
_entity.pdbx_description
1 polymer ?
#
loop_
_entity_poly.entity_id
_entity_poly.type
_entity_poly.pdbx_seq_one_letter_code
_entity_poly.pdbx_strand_id
1 'polypeptide(L)'
;MESKKVASSGEIQNKKYKNLKILQWEDYEQELARLCSLTSALNEAKQKKELVQQKLQSFIQVEAESLSRLNELDEMKEKLDSRKLVMGNMSMHSKVVKEKVKKQEEQLSNDIRSLLVAGTSLSAASKRLQDESRSLAGERGYGQLRTLQRVFRTRQQYMVSQVHMLYPVRVAIGQAPEQELEFFNNSSNSGDSTGSKPLDHGSLTIAGLHLTVFTKMSFFTDKKEVQRSATALGYVAHVVTLIASYLQVPLRYPLRFGGSRSYIRDYAPSIEPSSSDLISSSSVSTNSRPVEFPLFLEGQDSTRAAYAVFLLNKDIEQLLNYIGGRSLGPRHVLANLKELLRIILSSEYIDTSL
;
A
#
# COMPACT_ATOMS: atom_id res chain seq x y z
N MET A 1 87.32 52.19 3.08
CA MET A 1 88.60 52.36 2.37
C MET A 1 88.92 53.85 2.36
N GLU A 2 90.19 54.18 2.60
CA GLU A 2 90.86 55.49 2.46
C GLU A 2 90.41 56.60 3.42
N SER A 3 91.12 56.83 4.53
CA SER A 3 92.46 57.46 4.68
C SER A 3 92.43 58.99 4.66
N LYS A 4 92.49 59.54 5.88
CA LYS A 4 93.29 60.70 6.32
C LYS A 4 93.72 61.72 5.25
N LYS A 5 93.41 62.99 5.51
CA LYS A 5 94.45 64.02 5.65
C LYS A 5 93.99 65.19 6.50
N VAL A 6 94.13 65.04 7.82
CA VAL A 6 94.30 66.19 8.73
C VAL A 6 95.76 66.62 8.55
N ALA A 7 95.98 67.63 7.72
CA ALA A 7 97.28 68.22 7.50
C ALA A 7 97.39 69.56 8.24
N SER A 8 98.24 69.53 9.27
CA SER A 8 99.13 70.59 9.75
C SER A 8 98.56 71.99 9.99
N SER A 9 98.15 72.23 11.23
CA SER A 9 98.01 73.56 11.84
C SER A 9 99.36 74.29 12.10
N GLY A 10 100.47 73.80 11.54
CA GLY A 10 101.83 74.34 11.77
C GLY A 10 102.23 75.50 10.84
N GLU A 11 101.55 75.72 9.71
CA GLU A 11 101.93 76.79 8.76
C GLU A 11 101.12 78.08 8.94
N ILE A 12 100.08 78.07 9.77
CA ILE A 12 99.17 79.22 9.90
C ILE A 12 99.71 80.28 10.88
N GLN A 13 100.63 79.93 11.79
CA GLN A 13 101.22 80.91 12.71
C GLN A 13 102.34 81.76 12.08
N ASN A 14 103.09 81.24 11.11
CA ASN A 14 104.19 81.99 10.46
C ASN A 14 103.73 82.98 9.36
N LYS A 15 102.45 82.94 8.97
CA LYS A 15 101.84 83.98 8.11
C LYS A 15 101.22 85.15 8.90
N LYS A 16 101.02 85.01 10.21
CA LYS A 16 100.39 86.05 11.04
C LYS A 16 101.29 87.24 11.36
N TYR A 17 102.61 87.11 11.32
CA TYR A 17 103.55 88.20 11.63
C TYR A 17 104.16 88.90 10.40
N LYS A 18 103.86 88.45 9.17
CA LYS A 18 104.32 89.08 7.91
C LYS A 18 103.40 90.20 7.39
N ASN A 19 102.30 90.48 8.08
CA ASN A 19 101.39 91.59 7.78
C ASN A 19 101.28 92.57 8.96
N LEU A 20 102.32 92.71 9.78
CA LEU A 20 102.41 93.84 10.71
C LEU A 20 102.97 95.04 9.92
N LYS A 21 102.10 95.78 9.25
CA LYS A 21 102.47 97.13 8.79
C LYS A 21 102.84 97.94 10.03
N ILE A 22 104.04 98.53 10.07
CA ILE A 22 104.38 99.57 11.02
C ILE A 22 103.52 100.78 10.64
N LEU A 23 102.48 101.05 11.43
CA LEU A 23 101.55 102.14 11.17
C LEU A 23 102.23 103.48 11.43
N GLN A 24 102.41 104.28 10.39
CA GLN A 24 102.53 105.72 10.56
C GLN A 24 101.17 106.23 11.05
N TRP A 25 101.16 107.16 12.03
CA TRP A 25 99.93 107.64 12.67
C TRP A 25 98.88 108.17 11.69
N GLU A 26 99.32 108.60 10.50
CA GLU A 26 98.48 109.09 9.39
C GLU A 26 97.67 107.97 8.70
N ASP A 27 98.11 106.70 8.80
CA ASP A 27 97.45 105.54 8.15
C ASP A 27 96.62 104.67 9.12
N TYR A 28 96.64 104.99 10.43
CA TYR A 28 95.93 104.24 11.47
C TYR A 28 94.41 104.27 11.29
N GLU A 29 93.89 105.43 10.89
CA GLU A 29 92.47 105.58 10.57
C GLU A 29 92.06 104.75 9.35
N GLN A 30 92.95 104.58 8.36
CA GLN A 30 92.66 103.82 7.14
C GLN A 30 92.66 102.31 7.36
N GLU A 31 93.57 101.75 8.17
CA GLU A 31 93.55 100.30 8.48
C GLU A 31 92.44 99.95 9.50
N LEU A 32 92.06 100.86 10.40
CA LEU A 32 90.84 100.68 11.20
C LEU A 32 89.59 100.75 10.32
N ALA A 33 89.50 101.68 9.37
CA ALA A 33 88.43 101.71 8.40
C ALA A 33 88.38 100.42 7.55
N ARG A 34 89.55 99.85 7.22
CA ARG A 34 89.66 98.56 6.53
C ARG A 34 89.18 97.38 7.38
N LEU A 35 89.56 97.31 8.65
CA LEU A 35 89.09 96.25 9.55
C LEU A 35 87.61 96.40 9.89
N CYS A 36 87.12 97.62 10.05
CA CYS A 36 85.70 97.91 10.22
C CYS A 36 84.89 97.54 8.97
N SER A 37 85.40 97.82 7.76
CA SER A 37 84.76 97.42 6.50
C SER A 37 84.82 95.90 6.24
N LEU A 38 85.90 95.23 6.64
CA LEU A 38 85.98 93.76 6.58
C LEU A 38 85.06 93.10 7.61
N THR A 39 84.95 93.67 8.81
CA THR A 39 84.05 93.16 9.85
C THR A 39 82.60 93.40 9.49
N SER A 40 82.27 94.56 8.87
CA SER A 40 80.93 94.81 8.33
C SER A 40 80.61 93.88 7.16
N ALA A 41 81.54 93.67 6.24
CA ALA A 41 81.37 92.71 5.13
C ALA A 41 81.24 91.25 5.62
N LEU A 42 81.97 90.86 6.68
CA LEU A 42 81.84 89.55 7.31
C LEU A 42 80.47 89.40 8.00
N ASN A 43 80.00 90.44 8.68
CA ASN A 43 78.68 90.45 9.31
C ASN A 43 77.56 90.41 8.25
N GLU A 44 77.72 91.15 7.14
CA GLU A 44 76.80 91.10 5.99
C GLU A 44 76.80 89.70 5.35
N ALA A 45 77.96 89.06 5.21
CA ALA A 45 78.07 87.69 4.71
C ALA A 45 77.43 86.67 5.67
N LYS A 46 77.57 86.85 6.99
CA LYS A 46 76.89 86.00 7.99
C LYS A 46 75.37 86.19 7.95
N GLN A 47 74.89 87.42 7.84
CA GLN A 47 73.46 87.70 7.66
C GLN A 47 72.92 87.09 6.37
N LYS A 48 73.66 87.20 5.26
CA LYS A 48 73.30 86.52 4.00
C LYS A 48 73.28 85.00 4.15
N LYS A 49 74.24 84.41 4.87
CA LYS A 49 74.26 82.97 5.17
C LYS A 49 73.03 82.55 5.98
N GLU A 50 72.67 83.30 7.02
CA GLU A 50 71.49 83.02 7.84
C GLU A 50 70.20 83.15 7.03
N LEU A 51 70.08 84.18 6.18
CA LEU A 51 68.93 84.35 5.27
C LEU A 51 68.82 83.19 4.27
N VAL A 52 69.94 82.73 3.71
CA VAL A 52 69.96 81.57 2.81
C VAL A 52 69.60 80.29 3.56
N GLN A 53 70.08 80.12 4.80
CA GLN A 53 69.75 78.96 5.62
C GLN A 53 68.26 78.92 6.00
N GLN A 54 67.67 80.06 6.34
CA GLN A 54 66.23 80.18 6.61
C GLN A 54 65.41 79.86 5.36
N LYS A 55 65.80 80.40 4.19
CA LYS A 55 65.15 80.07 2.91
C LYS A 55 65.28 78.59 2.55
N LEU A 56 66.46 78.00 2.76
CA LEU A 56 66.69 76.58 2.52
C LEU A 56 65.82 75.71 3.43
N GLN A 57 65.73 76.04 4.72
CA GLN A 57 64.84 75.34 5.65
C GLN A 57 63.37 75.48 5.25
N SER A 58 62.91 76.66 4.82
CA SER A 58 61.54 76.81 4.33
C SER A 58 61.27 75.99 3.07
N PHE A 59 62.23 75.89 2.15
CA PHE A 59 62.10 75.06 0.96
C PHE A 59 62.08 73.56 1.29
N ILE A 60 62.95 73.09 2.19
CA ILE A 60 62.95 71.69 2.64
C ILE A 60 61.62 71.34 3.31
N GLN A 61 61.07 72.24 4.13
CA GLN A 61 59.77 72.03 4.77
C GLN A 61 58.64 71.90 3.74
N VAL A 62 58.60 72.79 2.74
CA VAL A 62 57.63 72.74 1.64
C VAL A 62 57.80 71.46 0.82
N GLU A 63 59.03 71.06 0.55
CA GLU A 63 59.32 69.82 -0.19
C GLU A 63 58.87 68.58 0.60
N ALA A 64 59.13 68.52 1.90
CA ALA A 64 58.66 67.43 2.76
C ALA A 64 57.12 67.33 2.80
N GLU A 65 56.43 68.47 2.91
CA GLU A 65 54.97 68.54 2.82
C GLU A 65 54.44 68.15 1.44
N SER A 66 55.16 68.49 0.37
CA SER A 66 54.79 68.08 -0.99
C SER A 66 54.93 66.57 -1.19
N LEU A 67 55.98 65.97 -0.64
CA LEU A 67 56.21 64.53 -0.65
C LEU A 67 55.18 63.79 0.20
N SER A 68 54.80 64.31 1.36
CA SER A 68 53.76 63.69 2.19
C SER A 68 52.40 63.69 1.47
N ARG A 69 52.03 64.79 0.81
CA ARG A 69 50.82 64.87 -0.01
C ARG A 69 50.87 63.90 -1.20
N LEU A 70 52.04 63.74 -1.84
CA LEU A 70 52.20 62.80 -2.94
C LEU A 70 52.00 61.35 -2.47
N ASN A 71 52.57 60.98 -1.32
CA ASN A 71 52.38 59.66 -0.71
C ASN A 71 50.91 59.39 -0.38
N GLU A 72 50.19 60.37 0.20
CA GLU A 72 48.75 60.26 0.46
C GLU A 72 47.94 60.07 -0.83
N LEU A 73 48.28 60.81 -1.89
CA LEU A 73 47.63 60.65 -3.20
C LEU A 73 47.88 59.25 -3.78
N ASP A 74 49.09 58.72 -3.66
CA ASP A 74 49.42 57.39 -4.17
C ASP A 74 48.73 56.28 -3.36
N GLU A 75 48.65 56.40 -2.03
CA GLU A 75 47.81 55.51 -1.21
C GLU A 75 46.33 55.54 -1.63
N MET A 76 45.80 56.72 -1.93
CA MET A 76 44.42 56.85 -2.40
C MET A 76 44.22 56.22 -3.78
N LYS A 77 45.20 56.31 -4.67
CA LYS A 77 45.15 55.62 -5.98
C LYS A 77 45.15 54.10 -5.80
N GLU A 78 46.02 53.54 -4.95
CA GLU A 78 46.03 52.09 -4.69
C GLU A 78 44.70 51.60 -4.08
N LYS A 79 44.12 52.37 -3.14
CA LYS A 79 42.78 52.09 -2.58
C LYS A 79 41.69 52.18 -3.65
N LEU A 80 41.79 53.10 -4.59
CA LEU A 80 40.84 53.22 -5.70
C LEU A 80 40.96 52.04 -6.67
N ASP A 81 42.18 51.63 -7.02
CA ASP A 81 42.44 50.54 -7.95
C ASP A 81 42.02 49.17 -7.37
N SER A 82 42.29 48.93 -6.08
CA SER A 82 41.79 47.74 -5.39
C SER A 82 40.26 47.69 -5.34
N ARG A 83 39.59 48.81 -5.06
CA ARG A 83 38.11 48.91 -5.13
C ARG A 83 37.59 48.67 -6.54
N LYS A 84 38.24 49.23 -7.56
CA LYS A 84 37.88 49.04 -8.97
C LYS A 84 37.96 47.58 -9.38
N LEU A 85 39.01 46.86 -8.94
CA LEU A 85 39.15 45.43 -9.18
C LEU A 85 38.04 44.62 -8.52
N VAL A 86 37.74 44.89 -7.24
CA VAL A 86 36.67 44.20 -6.51
C VAL A 86 35.31 44.45 -7.16
N MET A 87 35.00 45.69 -7.54
CA MET A 87 33.76 46.01 -8.26
C MET A 87 33.69 45.31 -9.63
N GLY A 88 34.81 45.22 -10.36
CA GLY A 88 34.91 44.47 -11.60
C GLY A 88 34.61 42.99 -11.41
N ASN A 89 35.25 42.36 -10.42
CA ASN A 89 35.03 40.94 -10.07
C ASN A 89 33.58 40.70 -9.63
N MET A 90 33.01 41.59 -8.80
CA MET A 90 31.62 41.50 -8.35
C MET A 90 30.64 41.63 -9.53
N SER A 91 30.91 42.53 -10.48
CA SER A 91 30.12 42.67 -11.70
C SER A 91 30.16 41.40 -12.56
N MET A 92 31.35 40.81 -12.73
CA MET A 92 31.49 39.54 -13.45
C MET A 92 30.73 38.41 -12.75
N HIS A 93 30.86 38.27 -11.43
CA HIS A 93 30.10 37.28 -10.66
C HIS A 93 28.59 37.49 -10.79
N SER A 94 28.10 38.73 -10.70
CA SER A 94 26.68 39.06 -10.88
C SER A 94 26.18 38.64 -12.27
N LYS A 95 26.96 38.89 -13.34
CA LYS A 95 26.63 38.44 -14.70
C LYS A 95 26.56 36.92 -14.80
N VAL A 96 27.53 36.20 -14.22
CA VAL A 96 27.54 34.72 -14.22
C VAL A 96 26.35 34.15 -13.45
N VAL A 97 26.02 34.71 -12.29
CA VAL A 97 24.85 34.29 -11.51
C VAL A 97 23.56 34.53 -12.29
N LYS A 98 23.43 35.69 -12.94
CA LYS A 98 22.28 36.01 -13.79
C LYS A 98 22.10 35.00 -14.93
N GLU A 99 23.17 34.64 -15.62
CA GLU A 99 23.13 33.62 -16.68
C GLU A 99 22.78 32.22 -16.14
N LYS A 100 23.28 31.83 -14.96
CA LYS A 100 22.90 30.56 -14.32
C LYS A 100 21.42 30.52 -13.97
N VAL A 101 20.88 31.60 -13.40
CA VAL A 101 19.45 31.72 -13.08
C VAL A 101 18.61 31.62 -14.35
N LYS A 102 19.01 32.33 -15.42
CA LYS A 102 18.31 32.27 -16.70
C LYS A 102 18.29 30.85 -17.29
N LYS A 103 19.42 30.13 -17.25
CA LYS A 103 19.47 28.72 -17.69
C LYS A 103 18.57 27.81 -16.87
N GLN A 104 18.53 28.00 -15.55
CA GLN A 104 17.63 27.24 -14.68
C GLN A 104 16.16 27.55 -14.98
N GLU A 105 15.81 28.80 -15.23
CA GLU A 105 14.46 29.20 -15.61
C GLU A 105 14.03 28.57 -16.95
N GLU A 106 14.92 28.57 -17.94
CA GLU A 106 14.68 27.90 -19.23
C GLU A 106 14.49 26.39 -19.06
N GLN A 107 15.32 25.73 -18.24
CA GLN A 107 15.18 24.31 -17.91
C GLN A 107 13.83 24.02 -17.24
N LEU A 108 13.49 24.75 -16.18
CA LEU A 108 12.20 24.59 -15.49
C LEU A 108 11.02 24.83 -16.44
N SER A 109 11.11 25.81 -17.33
CA SER A 109 10.07 26.07 -18.31
C SER A 109 9.90 24.91 -19.31
N ASN A 110 10.99 24.24 -19.69
CA ASN A 110 10.94 23.04 -20.53
C ASN A 110 10.33 21.86 -19.77
N ASP A 111 10.72 21.67 -18.52
CA ASP A 111 10.19 20.60 -17.66
C ASP A 111 8.68 20.76 -17.44
N ILE A 112 8.22 21.98 -17.14
CA ILE A 112 6.78 22.29 -16.99
C ILE A 112 6.03 21.96 -18.28
N ARG A 113 6.57 22.33 -19.46
CA ARG A 113 5.94 22.00 -20.75
C ARG A 113 5.88 20.48 -20.98
N SER A 114 6.95 19.75 -20.66
CA SER A 114 6.97 18.29 -20.76
C SER A 114 5.95 17.62 -19.82
N LEU A 115 5.84 18.13 -18.59
CA LEU A 115 4.91 17.63 -17.58
C LEU A 115 3.45 17.90 -17.96
N LEU A 116 3.16 19.06 -18.57
CA LEU A 116 1.84 19.37 -19.10
C LEU A 116 1.43 18.37 -20.20
N VAL A 117 2.32 18.09 -21.15
CA VAL A 117 2.07 17.09 -22.21
C VAL A 117 1.84 15.71 -21.59
N ALA A 118 2.69 15.29 -20.66
CA ALA A 118 2.51 14.03 -19.95
C ALA A 118 1.17 13.99 -19.19
N GLY A 119 0.79 15.07 -18.50
CA GLY A 119 -0.48 15.21 -17.80
C GLY A 119 -1.70 15.10 -18.72
N THR A 120 -1.67 15.72 -19.91
CA THR A 120 -2.75 15.57 -20.90
C THR A 120 -2.87 14.14 -21.41
N SER A 121 -1.74 13.46 -21.66
CA SER A 121 -1.74 12.06 -22.09
C SER A 121 -2.26 11.12 -21.01
N LEU A 122 -1.92 11.37 -19.74
CA LEU A 122 -2.40 10.62 -18.59
C LEU A 122 -3.91 10.82 -18.38
N SER A 123 -4.40 12.05 -18.52
CA SER A 123 -5.83 12.35 -18.45
C SER A 123 -6.61 11.63 -19.55
N ALA A 124 -6.08 11.64 -20.79
CA ALA A 124 -6.67 10.92 -21.90
C ALA A 124 -6.69 9.39 -21.68
N ALA A 125 -5.60 8.83 -21.16
CA ALA A 125 -5.52 7.40 -20.82
C ALA A 125 -6.50 7.02 -19.70
N SER A 126 -6.58 7.83 -18.64
CA SER A 126 -7.51 7.64 -17.53
C SER A 126 -8.97 7.67 -18.01
N LYS A 127 -9.31 8.62 -18.89
CA LYS A 127 -10.65 8.69 -19.50
C LYS A 127 -10.97 7.44 -20.32
N ARG A 128 -10.03 6.95 -21.13
CA ARG A 128 -10.20 5.72 -21.91
C ARG A 128 -10.45 4.50 -21.02
N LEU A 129 -9.67 4.35 -19.94
CA LEU A 129 -9.87 3.28 -18.97
C LEU A 129 -11.24 3.37 -18.29
N GLN A 130 -11.69 4.58 -17.96
CA GLN A 130 -13.02 4.79 -17.40
C GLN A 130 -14.12 4.40 -18.39
N ASP A 131 -13.98 4.77 -19.66
CA ASP A 131 -14.92 4.42 -20.73
C ASP A 131 -14.96 2.89 -20.96
N GLU A 132 -13.80 2.23 -20.95
CA GLU A 132 -13.73 0.77 -21.05
C GLU A 132 -14.38 0.08 -19.84
N SER A 133 -14.10 0.53 -18.61
CA SER A 133 -14.73 -0.03 -17.41
C SER A 133 -16.27 0.11 -17.43
N ARG A 134 -16.79 1.25 -17.93
CA ARG A 134 -18.23 1.46 -18.13
C ARG A 134 -18.78 0.54 -19.21
N SER A 135 -18.05 0.35 -20.32
CA SER A 135 -18.46 -0.56 -21.39
C SER A 135 -18.51 -2.02 -20.92
N LEU A 136 -17.56 -2.42 -20.05
CA LEU A 136 -17.51 -3.74 -19.42
C LEU A 136 -18.62 -3.93 -18.38
N ALA A 137 -18.94 -2.91 -17.59
CA ALA A 137 -20.03 -2.98 -16.62
C ALA A 137 -21.42 -2.95 -17.29
N GLY A 138 -21.52 -2.41 -18.49
CA GLY A 138 -22.76 -2.32 -19.26
C GLY A 138 -23.23 -3.63 -19.88
N GLU A 139 -24.31 -3.53 -20.66
CA GLU A 139 -24.96 -4.68 -21.30
C GLU A 139 -24.06 -5.46 -22.26
N ARG A 140 -23.06 -4.81 -22.87
CA ARG A 140 -22.13 -5.47 -23.81
C ARG A 140 -20.99 -6.25 -23.13
N GLY A 141 -20.79 -6.06 -21.83
CA GLY A 141 -19.78 -6.78 -21.04
C GLY A 141 -20.42 -7.75 -20.04
N TYR A 142 -20.17 -7.55 -18.75
CA TYR A 142 -20.69 -8.38 -17.67
C TYR A 142 -22.23 -8.36 -17.55
N GLY A 143 -22.91 -7.39 -18.17
CA GLY A 143 -24.38 -7.38 -18.23
C GLY A 143 -24.96 -8.62 -18.92
N GLN A 144 -24.39 -9.04 -20.06
CA GLN A 144 -24.77 -10.29 -20.74
C GLN A 144 -24.54 -11.51 -19.86
N LEU A 145 -23.39 -11.58 -19.18
CA LEU A 145 -23.08 -12.69 -18.28
C LEU A 145 -24.07 -12.76 -17.11
N ARG A 146 -24.44 -11.62 -16.52
CA ARG A 146 -25.48 -11.56 -15.48
C ARG A 146 -26.83 -12.02 -16.00
N THR A 147 -27.21 -11.63 -17.21
CA THR A 147 -28.45 -12.10 -17.84
C THR A 147 -28.42 -13.61 -18.07
N LEU A 148 -27.32 -14.16 -18.60
CA LEU A 148 -27.15 -15.60 -18.77
C LEU A 148 -27.18 -16.34 -17.42
N GLN A 149 -26.50 -15.82 -16.40
CA GLN A 149 -26.52 -16.36 -15.04
C GLN A 149 -27.96 -16.41 -14.50
N ARG A 150 -28.74 -15.34 -14.68
CA ARG A 150 -30.17 -15.34 -14.32
C ARG A 150 -30.93 -16.43 -15.06
N VAL A 151 -30.75 -16.56 -16.37
CA VAL A 151 -31.42 -17.61 -17.16
C VAL A 151 -31.07 -19.01 -16.66
N PHE A 152 -29.80 -19.28 -16.33
CA PHE A 152 -29.39 -20.55 -15.74
C PHE A 152 -30.02 -20.78 -14.37
N ARG A 153 -30.02 -19.76 -13.49
CA ARG A 153 -30.62 -19.85 -12.15
C ARG A 153 -32.13 -20.06 -12.21
N THR A 154 -32.83 -19.37 -13.11
CA THR A 154 -34.26 -19.59 -13.37
C THR A 154 -34.54 -21.01 -13.85
N ARG A 155 -33.71 -21.54 -14.77
CA ARG A 155 -33.83 -22.94 -15.20
C ARG A 155 -33.59 -23.92 -14.05
N GLN A 156 -32.55 -23.70 -13.25
CA GLN A 156 -32.26 -24.54 -12.07
C GLN A 156 -33.42 -24.52 -11.08
N GLN A 157 -33.94 -23.34 -10.76
CA GLN A 157 -35.10 -23.17 -9.88
C GLN A 157 -36.33 -23.91 -10.42
N TYR A 158 -36.61 -23.80 -11.72
CA TYR A 158 -37.70 -24.54 -12.36
C TYR A 158 -37.51 -26.06 -12.23
N MET A 159 -36.32 -26.57 -12.52
CA MET A 159 -36.01 -28.00 -12.42
C MET A 159 -36.13 -28.51 -10.97
N VAL A 160 -35.65 -27.73 -10.00
CA VAL A 160 -35.78 -28.06 -8.57
C VAL A 160 -37.23 -27.95 -8.10
N SER A 161 -38.02 -27.01 -8.64
CA SER A 161 -39.46 -26.91 -8.38
C SER A 161 -40.20 -28.18 -8.84
N GLN A 162 -39.85 -28.74 -10.00
CA GLN A 162 -40.43 -30.02 -10.44
C GLN A 162 -40.06 -31.17 -9.51
N VAL A 163 -38.81 -31.22 -9.03
CA VAL A 163 -38.39 -32.24 -8.06
C VAL A 163 -39.13 -32.07 -6.72
N HIS A 164 -39.36 -30.83 -6.28
CA HIS A 164 -40.14 -30.55 -5.08
C HIS A 164 -41.61 -31.00 -5.23
N MET A 165 -42.20 -30.85 -6.42
CA MET A 165 -43.55 -31.34 -6.70
C MET A 165 -43.64 -32.87 -6.66
N LEU A 166 -42.59 -33.57 -7.12
CA LEU A 166 -42.52 -35.04 -7.06
C LEU A 166 -42.27 -35.55 -5.63
N TYR A 167 -41.46 -34.84 -4.84
CA TYR A 167 -41.10 -35.21 -3.47
C TYR A 167 -41.37 -34.06 -2.49
N PRO A 168 -42.64 -33.78 -2.15
CA PRO A 168 -42.99 -32.66 -1.30
C PRO A 168 -42.49 -32.91 0.13
N VAL A 169 -41.72 -31.97 0.67
CA VAL A 169 -41.27 -31.98 2.07
C VAL A 169 -42.24 -31.15 2.90
N ARG A 170 -43.14 -31.79 3.65
CA ARG A 170 -44.19 -31.12 4.42
C ARG A 170 -43.90 -31.22 5.92
N VAL A 171 -44.30 -30.19 6.67
CA VAL A 171 -44.39 -30.30 8.13
C VAL A 171 -45.66 -31.09 8.40
N ALA A 172 -45.57 -32.27 9.01
CA ALA A 172 -46.77 -32.93 9.50
C ALA A 172 -47.25 -32.13 10.71
N ILE A 173 -48.29 -31.33 10.47
CA ILE A 173 -49.12 -30.75 11.52
C ILE A 173 -50.01 -31.92 11.97
N GLY A 174 -49.84 -32.31 13.24
CA GLY A 174 -50.18 -33.64 13.74
C GLY A 174 -51.54 -34.18 13.31
N GLN A 175 -51.51 -35.38 12.73
CA GLN A 175 -52.57 -36.38 12.89
C GLN A 175 -51.90 -37.73 13.13
N ALA A 176 -52.47 -38.45 14.10
CA ALA A 176 -52.18 -39.84 14.45
C ALA A 176 -52.21 -40.75 13.21
N PRO A 177 -51.51 -41.91 13.23
CA PRO A 177 -51.38 -42.77 12.06
C PRO A 177 -52.76 -43.21 11.55
N GLU A 178 -53.07 -42.90 10.29
CA GLU A 178 -54.30 -43.33 9.62
C GLU A 178 -54.36 -44.86 9.57
N GLN A 179 -55.23 -45.43 10.41
CA GLN A 179 -56.04 -46.59 10.03
C GLN A 179 -57.27 -46.07 9.27
N GLU A 180 -57.73 -46.91 8.36
CA GLU A 180 -58.70 -46.69 7.30
C GLU A 180 -60.01 -46.01 7.72
N LEU A 181 -60.56 -45.24 6.76
CA LEU A 181 -61.97 -44.92 6.51
C LEU A 181 -63.01 -45.52 7.48
N GLU A 182 -63.67 -44.68 8.27
CA GLU A 182 -65.11 -44.81 8.58
C GLU A 182 -65.68 -43.43 8.98
N PHE A 183 -66.85 -43.10 8.43
CA PHE A 183 -67.60 -41.86 8.67
C PHE A 183 -68.56 -41.97 9.88
N PHE A 184 -69.00 -40.80 10.39
CA PHE A 184 -69.99 -40.52 11.46
C PHE A 184 -69.42 -40.65 12.90
N ASN A 185 -69.54 -39.71 13.84
CA ASN A 185 -70.68 -38.86 14.24
C ASN A 185 -70.23 -37.70 15.19
N ASN A 186 -71.11 -36.73 15.42
CA ASN A 186 -70.97 -35.48 16.19
C ASN A 186 -70.63 -35.62 17.69
N SER A 187 -69.92 -34.64 18.29
CA SER A 187 -70.46 -33.65 19.26
C SER A 187 -69.39 -32.92 20.09
N SER A 188 -69.48 -31.57 20.05
CA SER A 188 -69.31 -30.57 21.14
C SER A 188 -68.03 -30.43 22.01
N ASN A 189 -67.59 -29.17 22.05
CA ASN A 189 -67.20 -28.34 23.22
C ASN A 189 -65.72 -28.04 23.53
N SER A 190 -65.41 -26.74 23.38
CA SER A 190 -64.94 -25.80 24.42
C SER A 190 -63.53 -25.98 25.02
N GLY A 191 -62.72 -24.92 24.91
CA GLY A 191 -61.74 -24.58 25.95
C GLY A 191 -60.49 -23.87 25.44
N ASP A 192 -60.45 -22.55 25.65
CA ASP A 192 -59.26 -21.70 25.54
C ASP A 192 -58.08 -22.20 26.40
N SER A 193 -56.85 -21.99 25.93
CA SER A 193 -55.79 -21.37 26.75
C SER A 193 -54.59 -20.92 25.92
N THR A 194 -54.28 -19.64 26.08
CA THR A 194 -53.02 -18.97 25.73
C THR A 194 -51.83 -19.61 26.45
N GLY A 195 -50.78 -19.91 25.69
CA GLY A 195 -49.49 -20.35 26.24
C GLY A 195 -48.47 -20.53 25.13
N SER A 196 -47.75 -19.47 24.79
CA SER A 196 -46.63 -19.49 23.84
C SER A 196 -45.54 -20.46 24.28
N LYS A 197 -45.42 -21.59 23.58
CA LYS A 197 -44.29 -22.52 23.63
C LYS A 197 -43.43 -22.36 22.38
N PRO A 198 -42.11 -22.57 22.45
CA PRO A 198 -41.22 -22.42 21.31
C PRO A 198 -41.60 -23.43 20.24
N LEU A 199 -41.62 -22.98 18.97
CA LEU A 199 -42.03 -23.73 17.78
C LEU A 199 -41.52 -25.19 17.82
N ASP A 200 -42.38 -26.12 18.22
CA ASP A 200 -42.13 -27.54 18.03
C ASP A 200 -42.02 -27.77 16.51
N HIS A 201 -40.84 -28.16 16.05
CA HIS A 201 -40.64 -28.60 14.68
C HIS A 201 -41.49 -29.86 14.47
N GLY A 202 -42.73 -29.68 13.99
CA GLY A 202 -43.61 -30.77 13.61
C GLY A 202 -42.86 -31.79 12.75
N SER A 203 -43.09 -33.08 12.99
CA SER A 203 -42.38 -34.16 12.33
C SER A 203 -42.42 -33.95 10.81
N LEU A 204 -41.25 -33.77 10.19
CA LEU A 204 -41.16 -33.54 8.75
C LEU A 204 -41.42 -34.87 8.01
N THR A 205 -42.16 -34.79 6.90
CA THR A 205 -42.42 -35.93 6.02
C THR A 205 -41.97 -35.62 4.60
N ILE A 206 -41.55 -36.64 3.85
CA ILE A 206 -41.31 -36.55 2.41
C ILE A 206 -42.34 -37.43 1.70
N ALA A 207 -43.11 -36.83 0.78
CA ALA A 207 -44.17 -37.53 0.05
C ALA A 207 -45.15 -38.28 0.99
N GLY A 208 -45.38 -37.73 2.20
CA GLY A 208 -46.26 -38.33 3.22
C GLY A 208 -45.59 -39.38 4.12
N LEU A 209 -44.31 -39.72 3.92
CA LEU A 209 -43.60 -40.69 4.76
C LEU A 209 -42.81 -40.00 5.88
N HIS A 210 -42.96 -40.50 7.11
CA HIS A 210 -42.17 -40.09 8.25
C HIS A 210 -40.77 -40.72 8.21
N LEU A 211 -39.75 -39.91 8.54
CA LEU A 211 -38.40 -40.40 8.75
C LEU A 211 -38.14 -40.59 10.24
N THR A 212 -38.23 -41.83 10.73
CA THR A 212 -37.67 -42.20 12.03
C THR A 212 -36.22 -42.59 11.83
N VAL A 213 -35.30 -41.72 12.27
CA VAL A 213 -33.86 -42.00 12.18
C VAL A 213 -33.55 -43.25 13.01
N PHE A 214 -32.82 -44.21 12.41
CA PHE A 214 -32.54 -45.55 12.94
C PHE A 214 -31.90 -45.58 14.34
N THR A 215 -31.42 -44.45 14.87
CA THR A 215 -30.83 -44.33 16.21
C THR A 215 -31.82 -44.53 17.37
N LYS A 216 -33.14 -44.44 17.12
CA LYS A 216 -34.19 -44.65 18.14
C LYS A 216 -34.92 -46.00 18.01
N MET A 217 -34.46 -46.87 17.12
CA MET A 217 -35.15 -48.14 16.83
C MET A 217 -34.80 -49.18 17.89
N SER A 218 -35.79 -49.54 18.72
CA SER A 218 -35.67 -50.65 19.67
C SER A 218 -35.80 -52.01 18.95
N PHE A 219 -35.50 -53.09 19.66
CA PHE A 219 -35.67 -54.48 19.19
C PHE A 219 -37.10 -54.82 18.71
N PHE A 220 -38.10 -53.97 18.99
CA PHE A 220 -39.51 -54.16 18.60
C PHE A 220 -39.98 -53.18 17.51
N THR A 221 -39.15 -52.88 16.53
CA THR A 221 -39.59 -52.03 15.41
C THR A 221 -40.45 -52.82 14.42
N ASP A 222 -41.59 -52.24 14.03
CA ASP A 222 -42.44 -52.80 12.99
C ASP A 222 -41.65 -52.83 11.67
N LYS A 223 -41.57 -54.00 11.03
CA LYS A 223 -40.93 -54.18 9.72
C LYS A 223 -41.47 -53.17 8.69
N LYS A 224 -42.74 -52.80 8.81
CA LYS A 224 -43.38 -51.79 7.95
C LYS A 224 -42.81 -50.39 8.19
N GLU A 225 -42.48 -50.02 9.42
CA GLU A 225 -41.90 -48.70 9.73
C GLU A 225 -40.46 -48.59 9.21
N VAL A 226 -39.65 -49.64 9.40
CA VAL A 226 -38.28 -49.72 8.86
C VAL A 226 -38.29 -49.56 7.33
N GLN A 227 -39.21 -50.22 6.64
CA GLN A 227 -39.36 -50.12 5.19
C GLN A 227 -39.83 -48.72 4.74
N ARG A 228 -40.73 -48.08 5.50
CA ARG A 228 -41.15 -46.68 5.24
C ARG A 228 -39.99 -45.71 5.40
N SER A 229 -39.21 -45.81 6.47
CA SER A 229 -38.03 -44.98 6.70
C SER A 229 -36.95 -45.19 5.64
N ALA A 230 -36.71 -46.44 5.22
CA ALA A 230 -35.82 -46.76 4.10
C ALA A 230 -36.29 -46.15 2.77
N THR A 231 -37.59 -46.19 2.50
CA THR A 231 -38.19 -45.58 1.31
C THR A 231 -38.06 -44.05 1.33
N ALA A 232 -38.32 -43.43 2.49
CA ALA A 232 -38.14 -41.98 2.68
C ALA A 232 -36.68 -41.55 2.44
N LEU A 233 -35.70 -42.29 2.95
CA LEU A 233 -34.28 -42.03 2.69
C LEU A 233 -33.89 -42.25 1.22
N GLY A 234 -34.50 -43.24 0.56
CA GLY A 234 -34.39 -43.41 -0.89
C GLY A 234 -34.86 -42.17 -1.65
N TYR A 235 -35.99 -41.58 -1.26
CA TYR A 235 -36.47 -40.34 -1.86
C TYR A 235 -35.53 -39.16 -1.59
N VAL A 236 -35.02 -39.02 -0.36
CA VAL A 236 -33.98 -38.01 -0.06
C VAL A 236 -32.77 -38.19 -0.98
N ALA A 237 -32.24 -39.41 -1.09
CA ALA A 237 -31.08 -39.71 -1.92
C ALA A 237 -31.33 -39.35 -3.39
N HIS A 238 -32.52 -39.64 -3.91
CA HIS A 238 -32.89 -39.28 -5.27
C HIS A 238 -32.94 -37.75 -5.46
N VAL A 239 -33.61 -37.04 -4.56
CA VAL A 239 -33.71 -35.57 -4.59
C VAL A 239 -32.33 -34.93 -4.54
N VAL A 240 -31.46 -35.38 -3.62
CA VAL A 240 -30.09 -34.86 -3.47
C VAL A 240 -29.27 -35.10 -4.73
N THR A 241 -29.36 -36.30 -5.32
CA THR A 241 -28.67 -36.62 -6.58
C THR A 241 -29.13 -35.73 -7.73
N LEU A 242 -30.44 -35.51 -7.87
CA LEU A 242 -31.02 -34.65 -8.91
C LEU A 242 -30.61 -33.19 -8.71
N ILE A 243 -30.77 -32.65 -7.50
CA ILE A 243 -30.39 -31.27 -7.18
C ILE A 243 -28.90 -31.05 -7.43
N ALA A 244 -28.03 -31.96 -6.97
CA ALA A 244 -26.60 -31.89 -7.24
C ALA A 244 -26.29 -31.86 -8.74
N SER A 245 -26.98 -32.68 -9.54
CA SER A 245 -26.81 -32.68 -11.01
C SER A 245 -27.26 -31.37 -11.66
N TYR A 246 -28.35 -30.75 -11.17
CA TYR A 246 -28.86 -29.49 -11.70
C TYR A 246 -27.98 -28.30 -11.31
N LEU A 247 -27.43 -28.33 -10.10
CA LEU A 247 -26.47 -27.35 -9.62
C LEU A 247 -25.05 -27.58 -10.17
N GLN A 248 -24.81 -28.70 -10.86
CA GLN A 248 -23.50 -29.14 -11.35
C GLN A 248 -22.45 -29.23 -10.23
N VAL A 249 -22.88 -29.66 -9.04
CA VAL A 249 -22.01 -29.84 -7.88
C VAL A 249 -21.66 -31.33 -7.74
N PRO A 250 -20.38 -31.73 -7.83
CA PRO A 250 -19.98 -33.10 -7.58
C PRO A 250 -20.17 -33.43 -6.10
N LEU A 251 -21.00 -34.43 -5.80
CA LEU A 251 -21.22 -34.91 -4.43
C LEU A 251 -19.94 -35.57 -3.89
N ARG A 252 -19.61 -35.28 -2.63
CA ARG A 252 -18.47 -35.90 -1.95
C ARG A 252 -18.71 -37.38 -1.71
N TYR A 253 -19.96 -37.77 -1.46
CA TYR A 253 -20.36 -39.16 -1.22
C TYR A 253 -21.37 -39.64 -2.29
N PRO A 254 -20.91 -40.07 -3.47
CA PRO A 254 -21.78 -40.52 -4.56
C PRO A 254 -22.83 -41.55 -4.14
N LEU A 255 -24.07 -41.31 -4.57
CA LEU A 255 -25.24 -42.13 -4.24
C LEU A 255 -25.50 -43.17 -5.33
N ARG A 256 -25.78 -44.40 -4.92
CA ARG A 256 -26.41 -45.42 -5.75
C ARG A 256 -27.89 -45.48 -5.42
N PHE A 257 -28.69 -44.85 -6.26
CA PHE A 257 -30.12 -44.88 -6.08
C PHE A 257 -30.68 -46.28 -6.37
N GLY A 258 -31.41 -46.83 -5.40
CA GLY A 258 -32.08 -48.12 -5.48
C GLY A 258 -33.46 -48.10 -4.82
N GLY A 259 -34.10 -46.91 -4.74
CA GLY A 259 -35.34 -46.72 -3.98
C GLY A 259 -35.13 -47.00 -2.50
N SER A 260 -35.92 -47.92 -1.92
CA SER A 260 -35.79 -48.36 -0.52
C SER A 260 -34.47 -49.08 -0.22
N ARG A 261 -33.72 -49.52 -1.24
CA ARG A 261 -32.41 -50.17 -1.11
C ARG A 261 -31.29 -49.31 -1.69
N SER A 262 -31.27 -48.03 -1.35
CA SER A 262 -30.23 -47.09 -1.80
C SER A 262 -28.95 -47.23 -0.96
N TYR A 263 -27.80 -46.97 -1.58
CA TYR A 263 -26.48 -47.04 -0.94
C TYR A 263 -25.71 -45.74 -1.17
N ILE A 264 -24.82 -45.39 -0.23
CA ILE A 264 -23.91 -44.25 -0.33
C ILE A 264 -22.46 -44.73 -0.31
N ARG A 265 -21.59 -44.13 -1.13
CA ARG A 265 -20.18 -44.53 -1.27
C ARG A 265 -19.28 -43.60 -0.48
N ASP A 266 -18.42 -44.17 0.35
CA ASP A 266 -17.28 -43.45 0.92
C ASP A 266 -15.99 -43.87 0.23
N TYR A 267 -15.20 -42.88 -0.18
CA TYR A 267 -13.88 -43.04 -0.77
C TYR A 267 -12.75 -42.82 0.25
N ALA A 268 -13.08 -42.65 1.54
CA ALA A 268 -12.07 -42.65 2.58
C ALA A 268 -11.23 -43.94 2.51
N PRO A 269 -9.88 -43.86 2.60
CA PRO A 269 -9.03 -45.03 2.60
C PRO A 269 -9.42 -45.93 3.77
N SER A 270 -9.93 -47.12 3.46
CA SER A 270 -10.31 -48.11 4.47
C SER A 270 -9.05 -48.58 5.21
N ILE A 271 -8.94 -48.22 6.49
CA ILE A 271 -8.02 -48.88 7.42
C ILE A 271 -8.80 -50.04 8.02
N GLU A 272 -9.14 -51.05 7.23
CA GLU A 272 -9.49 -52.34 7.82
C GLU A 272 -8.18 -53.09 8.11
N PRO A 273 -7.95 -53.55 9.37
CA PRO A 273 -6.91 -54.52 9.64
C PRO A 273 -7.38 -55.84 9.04
N SER A 274 -6.97 -56.11 7.79
CA SER A 274 -7.10 -57.42 7.17
C SER A 274 -6.32 -58.41 8.04
N SER A 275 -7.04 -59.17 8.85
CA SER A 275 -6.53 -60.42 9.38
C SER A 275 -6.63 -61.45 8.26
N SER A 276 -5.52 -61.71 7.59
CA SER A 276 -5.06 -63.01 7.07
C SER A 276 -3.97 -62.76 6.04
N ASP A 277 -2.74 -63.09 6.43
CA ASP A 277 -1.57 -63.14 5.58
C ASP A 277 -1.82 -63.99 4.31
N LEU A 278 -1.23 -63.58 3.19
CA LEU A 278 -0.16 -64.30 2.48
C LEU A 278 -0.06 -63.88 0.99
N ILE A 279 0.98 -63.10 0.69
CA ILE A 279 1.94 -63.23 -0.44
C ILE A 279 1.38 -63.31 -1.88
N SER A 280 1.51 -62.20 -2.64
CA SER A 280 2.57 -61.98 -3.67
C SER A 280 2.12 -61.10 -4.84
N SER A 281 2.87 -60.00 -5.01
CA SER A 281 3.23 -59.34 -6.27
C SER A 281 2.19 -59.30 -7.41
N SER A 282 1.50 -58.18 -7.59
CA SER A 282 1.28 -57.60 -8.92
C SER A 282 0.75 -56.18 -8.82
N SER A 283 1.52 -55.24 -9.39
CA SER A 283 1.09 -53.98 -9.99
C SER A 283 0.05 -53.10 -9.26
N VAL A 284 0.51 -51.91 -8.87
CA VAL A 284 -0.21 -50.63 -8.89
C VAL A 284 -1.49 -50.70 -9.74
N SER A 285 -2.64 -50.90 -9.08
CA SER A 285 -3.94 -50.58 -9.65
C SER A 285 -4.73 -49.81 -8.60
N THR A 286 -4.88 -48.53 -8.87
CA THR A 286 -5.56 -47.50 -8.10
C THR A 286 -7.07 -47.70 -8.12
N ASN A 287 -7.58 -48.86 -7.68
CA ASN A 287 -9.00 -49.17 -7.65
C ASN A 287 -9.40 -49.84 -6.32
N SER A 288 -9.18 -49.16 -5.19
CA SER A 288 -9.93 -49.50 -3.97
C SER A 288 -11.41 -49.26 -4.28
N ARG A 289 -12.21 -50.33 -4.39
CA ARG A 289 -13.66 -50.19 -4.55
C ARG A 289 -14.19 -49.35 -3.38
N PRO A 290 -14.94 -48.27 -3.63
CA PRO A 290 -15.49 -47.46 -2.54
C PRO A 290 -16.36 -48.32 -1.64
N VAL A 291 -16.26 -48.12 -0.33
CA VAL A 291 -17.07 -48.84 0.64
C VAL A 291 -18.51 -48.31 0.52
N GLU A 292 -19.45 -49.21 0.25
CA GLU A 292 -20.87 -48.87 0.11
C GLU A 292 -21.58 -49.04 1.45
N PHE A 293 -22.32 -48.03 1.89
CA PHE A 293 -23.09 -48.06 3.14
C PHE A 293 -24.59 -48.01 2.80
N PRO A 294 -25.42 -48.91 3.37
CA PRO A 294 -26.85 -48.95 3.08
C PRO A 294 -27.59 -47.80 3.77
N LEU A 295 -28.50 -47.13 3.04
CA LEU A 295 -29.44 -46.14 3.59
C LEU A 295 -30.72 -46.78 4.17
N PHE A 296 -30.65 -48.07 4.46
CA PHE A 296 -31.73 -48.87 5.03
C PHE A 296 -31.13 -49.80 6.09
N LEU A 297 -31.98 -50.31 6.97
CA LEU A 297 -31.54 -51.25 7.98
C LEU A 297 -31.38 -52.65 7.35
N GLU A 298 -30.14 -53.13 7.27
CA GLU A 298 -29.81 -54.48 6.78
C GLU A 298 -29.37 -55.34 7.98
N GLY A 299 -30.31 -56.14 8.53
CA GLY A 299 -30.03 -56.97 9.70
C GLY A 299 -29.89 -56.20 11.02
N GLN A 300 -28.88 -56.53 11.83
CA GLN A 300 -28.63 -55.95 13.16
C GLN A 300 -27.69 -54.71 13.13
N ASP A 301 -27.13 -54.38 11.96
CA ASP A 301 -26.08 -53.36 11.81
C ASP A 301 -26.64 -51.93 11.67
N SER A 302 -27.32 -51.46 12.73
CA SER A 302 -27.88 -50.09 12.79
C SER A 302 -26.82 -49.00 12.71
N THR A 303 -25.59 -49.29 13.10
CA THR A 303 -24.44 -48.36 13.08
C THR A 303 -24.04 -47.99 11.65
N ARG A 304 -24.01 -48.97 10.74
CA ARG A 304 -23.65 -48.78 9.33
C ARG A 304 -24.70 -47.94 8.60
N ALA A 305 -25.98 -48.19 8.88
CA ALA A 305 -27.08 -47.38 8.35
C ALA A 305 -27.10 -45.96 8.93
N ALA A 306 -26.84 -45.80 10.24
CA ALA A 306 -26.74 -44.48 10.85
C ALA A 306 -25.58 -43.65 10.26
N TYR A 307 -24.44 -44.29 9.98
CA TYR A 307 -23.32 -43.65 9.29
C TYR A 307 -23.68 -43.25 7.86
N ALA A 308 -24.37 -44.10 7.10
CA ALA A 308 -24.86 -43.75 5.76
C ALA A 308 -25.76 -42.50 5.77
N VAL A 309 -26.68 -42.40 6.73
CA VAL A 309 -27.56 -41.24 6.90
C VAL A 309 -26.77 -39.98 7.27
N PHE A 310 -25.73 -40.11 8.09
CA PHE A 310 -24.82 -39.01 8.41
C PHE A 310 -24.10 -38.50 7.15
N LEU A 311 -23.56 -39.40 6.32
CA LEU A 311 -22.90 -39.04 5.06
C LEU A 311 -23.86 -38.35 4.08
N LEU A 312 -25.09 -38.85 3.97
CA LEU A 312 -26.13 -38.20 3.16
C LEU A 312 -26.44 -36.78 3.66
N ASN A 313 -26.46 -36.55 4.98
CA ASN A 313 -26.60 -35.20 5.51
C ASN A 313 -25.40 -34.32 5.19
N LYS A 314 -24.18 -34.88 5.11
CA LYS A 314 -22.98 -34.13 4.72
C LYS A 314 -23.02 -33.68 3.27
N ASP A 315 -23.59 -34.48 2.37
CA ASP A 315 -23.84 -34.04 1.00
C ASP A 315 -24.89 -32.92 0.94
N ILE A 316 -25.96 -32.99 1.74
CA ILE A 316 -26.94 -31.89 1.82
C ILE A 316 -26.29 -30.61 2.37
N GLU A 317 -25.43 -30.74 3.38
CA GLU A 317 -24.66 -29.63 3.94
C GLU A 317 -23.70 -29.02 2.90
N GLN A 318 -23.07 -29.84 2.06
CA GLN A 318 -22.27 -29.37 0.93
C GLN A 318 -23.10 -28.53 -0.05
N LEU A 319 -24.29 -29.01 -0.42
CA LEU A 319 -25.19 -28.27 -1.32
C LEU A 319 -25.70 -26.97 -0.69
N LEU A 320 -26.01 -26.98 0.61
CA LEU A 320 -26.37 -25.76 1.35
C LEU A 320 -25.23 -24.74 1.33
N ASN A 321 -24.01 -25.18 1.65
CA ASN A 321 -22.83 -24.32 1.64
C ASN A 321 -22.54 -23.75 0.25
N TYR A 322 -22.75 -24.53 -0.81
CA TYR A 322 -22.59 -24.07 -2.19
C TYR A 322 -23.54 -22.91 -2.55
N ILE A 323 -24.74 -22.89 -1.96
CA ILE A 323 -25.76 -21.85 -2.20
C ILE A 323 -25.70 -20.75 -1.12
N GLY A 324 -24.78 -20.84 -0.16
CA GLY A 324 -24.62 -19.86 0.94
C GLY A 324 -25.59 -20.06 2.12
N GLY A 325 -26.26 -21.20 2.20
CA GLY A 325 -27.14 -21.59 3.32
C GLY A 325 -26.36 -22.21 4.49
N ARG A 326 -26.93 -22.13 5.70
CA ARG A 326 -26.40 -22.79 6.90
C ARG A 326 -27.17 -24.07 7.20
N SER A 327 -26.45 -25.14 7.57
CA SER A 327 -27.09 -26.38 8.02
C SER A 327 -27.51 -26.30 9.50
N LEU A 328 -28.56 -27.04 9.85
CA LEU A 328 -29.06 -27.20 11.22
C LEU A 328 -28.36 -28.37 11.95
N GLY A 329 -27.27 -28.90 11.40
CA GLY A 329 -26.48 -30.00 11.97
C GLY A 329 -26.74 -31.38 11.35
N PRO A 330 -25.95 -32.41 11.77
CA PRO A 330 -25.84 -33.70 11.09
C PRO A 330 -27.04 -34.64 11.23
N ARG A 331 -27.92 -34.42 12.21
CA ARG A 331 -29.07 -35.29 12.50
C ARG A 331 -30.37 -34.82 11.85
N HIS A 332 -30.36 -33.67 11.16
CA HIS A 332 -31.54 -32.97 10.68
C HIS A 332 -31.70 -33.06 9.15
N VAL A 333 -31.61 -34.27 8.59
CA VAL A 333 -31.65 -34.54 7.13
C VAL A 333 -32.81 -33.84 6.44
N LEU A 334 -34.04 -34.06 6.92
CA LEU A 334 -35.24 -33.47 6.32
C LEU A 334 -35.33 -31.96 6.50
N ALA A 335 -34.87 -31.43 7.63
CA ALA A 335 -34.91 -29.99 7.88
C ALA A 335 -33.87 -29.26 7.00
N ASN A 336 -32.68 -29.83 6.85
CA ASN A 336 -31.64 -29.33 5.95
C ASN A 336 -32.09 -29.40 4.48
N LEU A 337 -32.76 -30.48 4.07
CA LEU A 337 -33.33 -30.59 2.72
C LEU A 337 -34.44 -29.56 2.48
N LYS A 338 -35.32 -29.36 3.46
CA LYS A 338 -36.37 -28.34 3.39
C LYS A 338 -35.77 -26.94 3.24
N GLU A 339 -34.72 -26.64 4.00
CA GLU A 339 -34.01 -25.37 3.94
C GLU A 339 -33.32 -25.18 2.59
N LEU A 340 -32.68 -26.23 2.06
CA LEU A 340 -32.07 -26.22 0.72
C LEU A 340 -33.09 -25.88 -0.36
N LEU A 341 -34.25 -26.55 -0.34
CA LEU A 341 -35.35 -26.29 -1.27
C LEU A 341 -35.89 -24.87 -1.09
N ARG A 342 -36.07 -24.40 0.14
CA ARG A 342 -36.55 -23.05 0.43
C ARG A 342 -35.64 -21.98 -0.17
N ILE A 343 -34.32 -22.14 -0.04
CA ILE A 343 -33.34 -21.18 -0.58
C ILE A 343 -33.36 -21.20 -2.10
N ILE A 344 -33.32 -22.38 -2.74
CA ILE A 344 -33.31 -22.47 -4.22
C ILE A 344 -34.62 -21.93 -4.82
N LEU A 345 -35.75 -22.19 -4.17
CA LEU A 345 -37.06 -21.76 -4.65
C LEU A 345 -37.39 -20.30 -4.33
N SER A 346 -36.56 -19.60 -3.56
CA SER A 346 -36.78 -18.18 -3.27
C SER A 346 -36.47 -17.30 -4.50
N SER A 347 -37.03 -16.09 -4.54
CA SER A 347 -36.69 -15.10 -5.58
C SER A 347 -35.24 -14.63 -5.47
N GLU A 348 -34.67 -14.62 -4.24
CA GLU A 348 -33.31 -14.18 -3.95
C GLU A 348 -32.23 -15.07 -4.60
N TYR A 349 -32.57 -16.33 -4.91
CA TYR A 349 -31.66 -17.26 -5.59
C TYR A 349 -31.32 -16.85 -7.03
N ILE A 350 -32.21 -16.10 -7.70
CA ILE A 350 -31.99 -15.65 -9.08
C ILE A 350 -31.02 -14.46 -9.12
N ASP A 351 -31.10 -13.59 -8.11
CA ASP A 351 -30.35 -12.33 -8.04
C ASP A 351 -29.03 -12.42 -7.27
N THR A 352 -28.74 -13.56 -6.64
CA THR A 352 -27.48 -13.76 -5.92
C THR A 352 -26.31 -13.87 -6.89
N SER A 353 -25.52 -12.80 -6.96
CA SER A 353 -24.15 -12.84 -7.49
C SER A 353 -23.25 -13.50 -6.46
N LEU A 354 -22.69 -14.68 -6.79
CA LEU A 354 -21.61 -15.31 -6.02
C LEU A 354 -20.36 -14.44 -6.00
#